data_AF-A0A6C1KDJ8-F1
#
_entry.id   AF-A0A6C1KDJ8-F1
#
_cell.length_a   1.000
_cell.length_b   1.000
_cell.length_c   1.000
_cell.angle_alpha   90.00
_cell.angle_beta   90.00
_cell.angle_gamma   90.00
#
_symmetry.space_group_name_H-M   'P 1'
#
loop_
_entity.id
_entity.type
_entity.pdbx_description
1 polymer ?
#
loop_
_entity_poly.entity_id
_entity_poly.type
_entity_poly.pdbx_seq_one_letter_code
_entity_poly.pdbx_strand_id
1 'polypeptide(L)' 'MAGSKGARHGGNLFTVLSATALIATEALATAVAAGWALAGLLNLGDVGEYALMGLFSLAAVYVSVIYFRRAVRVEASLTV' A
#
# COMPACT_ATOMS: atom_id res chain seq x y z
N MET A 1 -19.75 36.78 -13.96
CA MET A 1 -18.84 35.99 -13.11
C MET A 1 -19.59 34.72 -12.69
N ALA A 2 -19.40 33.60 -13.40
CA ALA A 2 -20.01 32.33 -13.03
C ALA A 2 -18.89 31.30 -12.86
N GLY A 3 -18.81 30.78 -11.64
CA GLY A 3 -17.70 30.00 -11.12
C GLY A 3 -17.46 28.67 -11.81
N SER A 4 -16.17 28.34 -11.84
CA SER A 4 -15.54 27.02 -11.87
C SER A 4 -16.50 25.82 -11.85
N LYS A 5 -16.57 25.12 -12.98
CA LYS A 5 -16.97 23.72 -13.00
C LYS A 5 -15.73 22.88 -13.28
N GLY A 6 -15.02 22.56 -12.20
CA GLY A 6 -13.94 21.59 -12.20
C GLY A 6 -14.44 20.31 -12.86
N ALA A 7 -13.86 20.01 -14.03
CA ALA A 7 -14.11 18.81 -14.78
C ALA A 7 -13.65 17.61 -13.94
N ARG A 8 -14.60 16.99 -13.22
CA ARG A 8 -14.38 15.69 -12.57
C ARG A 8 -14.33 14.64 -13.68
N HIS A 9 -13.15 14.48 -14.25
CA HIS A 9 -12.86 13.51 -15.30
C HIS A 9 -13.04 12.09 -14.76
N GLY A 10 -14.20 11.50 -15.07
CA GLY A 10 -14.39 10.05 -15.07
C GLY A 10 -13.40 9.44 -16.08
N GLY A 11 -12.63 8.44 -15.63
CA GLY A 11 -11.60 7.79 -16.45
C GLY A 11 -10.24 7.59 -15.76
N ASN A 12 -10.10 7.90 -14.48
CA ASN A 12 -8.81 7.81 -13.75
C ASN A 12 -8.54 6.43 -13.10
N LEU A 13 -9.10 5.37 -13.68
CA LEU A 13 -8.90 3.97 -13.28
C LEU A 13 -7.40 3.62 -13.17
N PHE A 14 -6.67 3.93 -14.25
CA PHE A 14 -5.22 3.75 -14.32
C PHE A 14 -4.46 4.61 -13.31
N THR A 15 -4.91 5.84 -13.04
CA THR A 15 -4.30 6.72 -12.03
C THR A 15 -4.47 6.15 -10.63
N VAL A 16 -5.64 5.65 -10.28
CA VAL A 16 -5.93 5.06 -8.96
C VAL A 16 -5.16 3.74 -8.77
N LEU A 17 -5.13 2.89 -9.80
CA LEU A 17 -4.32 1.66 -9.82
C LEU A 17 -2.83 1.97 -9.65
N SER A 18 -2.32 2.97 -10.37
CA SER A 18 -0.90 3.36 -10.29
C SER A 18 -0.56 3.90 -8.90
N ALA A 19 -1.39 4.79 -8.35
CA ALA A 19 -1.21 5.31 -6.99
C ALA A 19 -1.25 4.18 -5.94
N THR A 20 -2.20 3.24 -6.09
CA THR A 20 -2.31 2.07 -5.22
C THR A 20 -1.07 1.18 -5.28
N ALA A 21 -0.54 0.93 -6.47
CA ALA A 21 0.67 0.13 -6.66
C ALA A 21 1.92 0.82 -6.07
N LEU A 22 2.03 2.15 -6.23
CA LEU A 22 3.09 2.96 -5.62
C LEU A 22 3.07 2.82 -4.09
N ILE A 23 1.91 3.07 -3.49
CA ILE A 23 1.71 2.97 -2.04
C ILE A 23 1.96 1.56 -1.52
N ALA A 24 1.52 0.52 -2.25
CA ALA A 24 1.80 -0.87 -1.90
C ALA A 24 3.30 -1.18 -1.90
N THR A 25 4.04 -0.67 -2.89
CA THR A 25 5.48 -0.89 -3.02
C THR A 25 6.24 -0.18 -1.90
N GLU A 26 5.88 1.06 -1.58
CA GLU A 26 6.49 1.79 -0.46
C GLU A 26 6.17 1.14 0.89
N ALA A 27 4.94 0.65 1.07
CA ALA A 27 4.55 -0.10 2.26
C ALA A 27 5.35 -1.40 2.41
N LEU A 28 5.64 -2.13 1.32
CA LEU A 28 6.51 -3.30 1.35
C LEU A 28 7.95 -2.92 1.73
N ALA A 29 8.52 -1.90 1.09
CA ALA A 29 9.90 -1.48 1.31
C ALA A 29 10.11 -0.97 2.74
N THR A 30 9.18 -0.14 3.24
CA THR A 30 9.21 0.37 4.63
C THR A 30 9.05 -0.75 5.65
N ALA A 31 8.18 -1.73 5.38
CA ALA A 31 7.99 -2.88 6.24
C ALA A 31 9.26 -3.73 6.35
N VAL A 32 9.89 -4.05 5.23
CA VAL A 32 11.15 -4.83 5.22
C VAL A 32 12.28 -4.06 5.91
N ALA A 33 12.42 -2.76 5.63
CA ALA A 33 13.44 -1.92 6.28
C ALA A 33 13.21 -1.78 7.80
N ALA A 34 11.96 -1.62 8.23
CA ALA A 34 11.61 -1.56 9.65
C ALA A 34 11.84 -2.90 10.37
N GLY A 35 11.52 -4.02 9.72
CA GLY A 35 11.79 -5.37 10.24
C GLY A 35 13.28 -5.63 10.41
N TRP A 36 14.10 -5.24 9.44
CA TRP A 36 15.56 -5.33 9.55
C TRP A 36 16.11 -4.47 10.69
N ALA A 37 15.66 -3.20 10.77
CA ALA A 37 16.11 -2.26 11.79
C ALA A 37 15.73 -2.69 13.22
N LEU A 38 14.49 -3.16 13.41
CA LEU A 38 14.02 -3.62 14.72
C LEU A 38 14.70 -4.92 15.17
N ALA A 39 14.98 -5.84 14.24
CA ALA A 39 15.70 -7.07 14.56
C ALA A 39 17.16 -6.80 14.97
N GLY A 40 17.83 -5.88 14.27
CA GLY A 40 19.17 -5.40 14.62
C GLY A 40 19.21 -4.69 15.97
N LEU A 41 18.20 -3.88 16.30
CA LEU A 41 18.12 -3.16 17.57
C LEU A 41 17.92 -4.10 18.77
N LEU A 42 17.18 -5.20 18.57
CA LEU A 42 16.92 -6.20 19.61
C LEU A 42 18.02 -7.28 19.72
N ASN A 43 19.05 -7.23 18.87
CA ASN A 43 20.17 -8.19 18.82
C ASN A 43 19.69 -9.65 18.80
N LEU A 44 18.65 -9.89 18.01
CA LEU A 44 17.83 -11.11 18.08
C LEU A 44 18.42 -12.28 17.27
N GLY A 45 19.62 -12.09 16.70
CA GLY A 45 20.29 -13.04 15.79
C GLY A 45 19.51 -13.30 14.50
N ASP A 46 20.01 -14.22 13.67
CA ASP A 46 19.42 -14.57 12.37
C ASP A 46 17.93 -14.94 12.48
N VAL A 47 17.54 -15.64 13.56
CA VAL A 47 16.16 -16.10 13.79
C VAL A 47 15.20 -14.92 13.96
N GLY A 48 15.61 -13.88 14.68
CA GLY A 48 14.81 -12.68 14.86
C GLY A 48 14.65 -11.86 13.58
N GLU A 49 15.71 -11.80 12.76
CA GLU A 49 15.68 -11.17 11.45
C GLU A 49 14.67 -11.85 10.52
N TYR A 50 14.72 -13.19 10.40
CA TYR A 50 13.77 -13.93 9.56
C TYR A 50 12.33 -13.85 10.08
N ALA A 51 12.12 -13.90 11.40
CA ALA A 51 10.79 -13.78 11.99
C ALA A 51 10.19 -12.39 11.73
N LEU A 52 10.96 -11.33 11.93
CA LEU A 52 10.48 -9.97 11.76
C LEU A 52 10.33 -9.59 10.29
N MET A 53 11.22 -10.06 9.43
CA MET A 53 11.10 -9.92 7.97
C MET A 53 9.86 -10.65 7.45
N GLY A 54 9.58 -11.87 7.94
CA GLY A 54 8.38 -12.62 7.59
C GLY A 54 7.09 -11.93 8.07
N LEU A 55 7.07 -11.43 9.31
CA LEU A 55 5.92 -10.73 9.89
C LEU A 55 5.62 -9.43 9.13
N PHE A 56 6.66 -8.64 8.84
CA PHE A 56 6.52 -7.38 8.10
C PHE A 56 6.16 -7.61 6.62
N SER A 57 6.73 -8.63 5.95
CA SER A 57 6.30 -9.00 4.59
C SER A 57 4.83 -9.43 4.57
N LEU A 58 4.37 -10.23 5.54
CA LEU A 58 2.97 -10.61 5.66
C LEU A 58 2.07 -9.39 5.90
N ALA A 59 2.45 -8.49 6.79
CA ALA A 59 1.71 -7.25 7.06
C ALA A 59 1.61 -6.38 5.80
N ALA A 60 2.69 -6.29 5.03
CA ALA A 60 2.74 -5.44 3.86
C ALA A 60 1.98 -6.03 2.66
N VAL A 61 2.00 -7.36 2.49
CA VAL A 61 1.08 -8.07 1.57
C VAL A 61 -0.38 -7.85 1.98
N TYR A 62 -0.68 -7.96 3.28
CA TYR A 62 -2.04 -7.76 3.80
C TYR A 62 -2.57 -6.34 3.52
N VAL A 63 -1.74 -5.31 3.75
CA VAL A 63 -2.07 -3.91 3.43
C VAL A 63 -2.28 -3.72 1.93
N SER A 64 -1.43 -4.32 1.09
CA SER A 64 -1.56 -4.27 -0.37
C SER A 64 -2.89 -4.88 -0.85
N VAL A 65 -3.30 -6.01 -0.27
CA VAL A 65 -4.59 -6.65 -0.56
C VAL A 65 -5.77 -5.78 -0.12
N ILE A 66 -5.70 -5.14 1.05
CA ILE A 66 -6.75 -4.21 1.50
C ILE A 66 -6.87 -3.03 0.53
N TYR A 67 -5.74 -2.44 0.14
CA TYR A 67 -5.73 -1.28 -0.75
C TYR A 67 -6.29 -1.64 -2.12
N PHE A 68 -5.89 -2.78 -2.68
CA PHE A 68 -6.42 -3.31 -3.92
C PHE A 68 -7.94 -3.52 -3.85
N ARG A 69 -8.45 -4.14 -2.79
CA ARG A 69 -9.90 -4.34 -2.58
C ARG A 69 -10.65 -3.01 -2.45
N ARG A 70 -10.05 -1.99 -1.84
CA ARG A 70 -10.65 -0.65 -1.74
C ARG A 70 -10.68 0.06 -3.08
N ALA A 71 -9.60 -0.02 -3.86
CA ALA A 71 -9.54 0.55 -5.21
C ALA A 71 -10.64 -0.04 -6.11
N VAL A 72 -10.77 -1.38 -6.14
CA VAL A 72 -11.82 -2.08 -6.91
C VAL A 72 -13.23 -1.69 -6.45
N ARG A 73 -13.46 -1.54 -5.12
CA ARG A 73 -14.77 -1.16 -4.59
C ARG A 73 -15.16 0.28 -4.96
N VAL A 74 -14.19 1.21 -4.96
CA VAL A 74 -14.43 2.61 -5.34
C VAL A 74 -14.83 2.71 -6.81
N GLU A 75 -14.20 1.92 -7.68
CA GLU A 75 -14.58 1.81 -9.09
C GLU A 75 -15.99 1.24 -9.30
N ALA A 76 -16.33 0.15 -8.60
CA ALA A 76 -17.67 -0.45 -8.69
C ALA A 76 -18.80 0.51 -8.28
N SER A 77 -18.50 1.49 -7.42
CA SER A 77 -19.47 2.52 -7.02
C SER A 77 -19.60 3.68 -8.01
N LEU A 78 -18.66 3.85 -8.94
CA LEU A 78 -18.68 4.88 -9.98
C LEU A 78 -19.36 4.40 -11.27
N THR A 79 -19.65 3.09 -11.38
CA THR A 79 -20.30 2.46 -12.53
C THR A 79 -21.79 2.11 -12.29
N VAL A 80 -22.41 2.65 -11.23
CA VAL A 80 -23.87 2.60 -10.98
C VAL A 80 -24.46 4.00 -11.03
#